data_AF-E6WS36-F1
#
_entry.id   AF-E6WS36-F1
#
_cell.length_a   1.000
_cell.length_b   1.000
_cell.length_c   1.000
_cell.angle_alpha   90.00
_cell.angle_beta   90.00
_cell.angle_gamma   90.00
#
_symmetry.space_group_name_H-M   'P 1'
#
loop_
_entity.id
_entity.type
_entity.pdbx_description
1 polymer ?
#
loop_
_entity_poly.entity_id
_entity_poly.type
_entity_poly.pdbx_seq_one_letter_code
_entity_poly.pdbx_strand_id
1 'polypeptide(L)'
;MTALAYHRMPGFGDLSGPRDPQNAPLGDYEADRDAELRDQLAHSPALLGEVALSEDEAQAAARLLRTGDAVGFMALFRTAVDRHIGELVEVRQNDKPWLSESEAVEQLAGVYA
;
A
#
# COMPACT_ATOMS: atom_id res chain seq x y z
N MET A 1 29.92 36.58 52.62
CA MET A 1 30.76 36.41 51.42
C MET A 1 31.24 34.97 51.40
N THR A 2 30.69 34.15 50.52
CA THR A 2 31.07 32.74 50.44
C THR A 2 31.04 32.32 48.98
N ALA A 3 32.23 32.05 48.45
CA ALA A 3 32.47 31.44 47.16
C ALA A 3 32.05 29.96 47.20
N LEU A 4 31.49 29.45 46.12
CA LEU A 4 31.34 28.01 45.91
C LEU A 4 32.04 27.63 44.59
N ALA A 5 33.09 26.83 44.74
CA ALA A 5 33.83 26.19 43.66
C ALA A 5 33.26 24.78 43.39
N TYR A 6 33.10 24.48 42.09
CA TYR A 6 33.16 23.21 41.35
C TYR A 6 33.00 21.84 42.06
N HIS A 7 32.10 20.98 41.53
CA HIS A 7 32.46 19.62 41.07
C HIS A 7 31.34 18.89 40.25
N ARG A 8 31.67 18.55 38.99
CA ARG A 8 31.56 17.24 38.27
C ARG A 8 30.19 16.52 38.03
N MET A 9 29.81 16.48 36.72
CA MET A 9 28.99 15.56 35.86
C MET A 9 28.84 14.05 36.27
N PRO A 10 28.10 13.14 35.55
CA PRO A 10 27.00 13.21 34.55
C PRO A 10 25.83 12.21 34.85
N GLY A 11 24.77 12.18 34.03
CA GLY A 11 23.76 11.10 34.07
C GLY A 11 23.02 10.93 32.75
N PHE A 12 23.54 10.05 31.87
CA PHE A 12 22.79 9.41 30.80
C PHE A 12 21.72 8.52 31.44
N GLY A 13 20.45 8.87 31.27
CA GLY A 13 19.29 8.12 31.76
C GLY A 13 18.32 7.84 30.61
N ASP A 14 18.63 6.78 29.86
CA ASP A 14 17.68 5.78 29.34
C ASP A 14 16.27 6.26 28.91
N LEU A 15 16.09 6.52 27.60
CA LEU A 15 14.78 6.69 26.96
C LEU A 15 14.12 5.34 26.63
N SER A 16 14.21 4.37 27.54
CA SER A 16 13.51 3.08 27.41
C SER A 16 12.25 3.07 28.27
N GLY A 17 11.31 3.97 27.94
CA GLY A 17 9.93 3.84 28.42
C GLY A 17 9.20 2.73 27.66
N PRO A 18 8.25 2.01 28.28
CA PRO A 18 7.42 1.06 27.55
C PRO A 18 6.70 1.80 26.43
N ARG A 19 6.84 1.31 25.18
CA ARG A 19 6.01 1.76 24.07
C ARG A 19 4.56 1.54 24.47
N ASP A 20 3.86 2.61 24.82
CA ASP A 20 2.44 2.57 25.09
C ASP A 20 1.72 2.18 23.78
N PRO A 21 1.16 0.97 23.66
CA PRO A 21 0.50 0.55 22.43
C PRO A 21 -0.78 1.35 22.16
N GLN A 22 -1.26 2.14 23.13
CA GLN A 22 -2.46 2.97 23.00
C GLN A 22 -2.20 4.34 22.36
N ASN A 23 -0.93 4.68 22.09
CA ASN A 23 -0.54 5.97 21.51
C ASN A 23 0.30 5.81 20.23
N ALA A 24 0.23 4.64 19.58
CA ALA A 24 0.72 4.49 18.21
C ALA A 24 -0.09 5.44 17.31
N PRO A 25 0.57 6.25 16.45
CA PRO A 25 -0.13 7.17 15.57
C PRO A 25 -1.11 6.39 14.69
N LEU A 26 -2.39 6.76 14.73
CA LEU A 26 -3.49 6.12 13.99
C LEU A 26 -3.22 6.00 12.47
N GLY A 27 -2.29 6.80 11.94
CA GLY A 27 -1.90 6.78 10.53
C GLY A 27 -1.21 5.49 10.07
N ASP A 28 -0.55 4.75 10.98
CA ASP A 28 0.13 3.50 10.60
C ASP A 28 -0.92 2.39 10.33
N TYR A 29 -2.01 2.36 11.10
CA TYR A 29 -3.06 1.34 10.97
C TYR A 29 -3.91 1.49 9.70
N GLU A 30 -4.24 2.72 9.30
CA GLU A 30 -5.04 2.96 8.10
C GLU A 30 -4.26 2.64 6.82
N ALA A 31 -2.96 2.96 6.79
CA ALA A 31 -2.09 2.63 5.68
C ALA A 31 -1.88 1.12 5.55
N ASP A 32 -1.67 0.42 6.67
CA ASP A 32 -1.53 -1.04 6.70
C ASP A 32 -2.81 -1.73 6.19
N ARG A 33 -3.99 -1.22 6.59
CA ARG A 33 -5.28 -1.75 6.13
C ARG A 33 -5.52 -1.49 4.65
N ASP A 34 -5.21 -0.30 4.14
CA ASP A 34 -5.35 -0.02 2.70
C ASP A 34 -4.46 -0.93 1.87
N ALA A 35 -3.21 -1.14 2.31
CA ALA A 35 -2.28 -2.07 1.67
C ALA A 35 -2.81 -3.51 1.67
N GLU A 36 -3.39 -3.98 2.78
CA GLU A 36 -4.02 -5.30 2.87
C GLU A 36 -5.19 -5.44 1.90
N LEU A 37 -6.07 -4.45 1.82
CA LEU A 37 -7.24 -4.48 0.92
C LEU A 37 -6.83 -4.44 -0.55
N ARG A 38 -5.78 -3.67 -0.91
CA ARG A 38 -5.21 -3.68 -2.26
C ARG A 38 -4.57 -5.02 -2.59
N ASP A 39 -3.91 -5.65 -1.64
CA ASP A 39 -3.36 -7.00 -1.82
C ASP A 39 -4.50 -8.02 -2.02
N GLN A 40 -5.58 -7.94 -1.25
CA GLN A 40 -6.77 -8.77 -1.45
C GLN A 40 -7.36 -8.60 -2.86
N LEU A 41 -7.51 -7.35 -3.31
CA LEU A 41 -8.00 -7.04 -4.66
C LEU A 41 -7.09 -7.63 -5.75
N ALA A 42 -5.78 -7.51 -5.57
CA ALA A 42 -4.79 -8.04 -6.51
C ALA A 42 -4.83 -9.56 -6.66
N HIS A 43 -5.39 -10.27 -5.68
CA HIS A 43 -5.54 -11.72 -5.68
C HIS A 43 -6.98 -12.19 -5.94
N SER A 44 -7.94 -11.27 -6.18
CA SER A 44 -9.32 -11.62 -6.48
C SER A 44 -9.45 -12.22 -7.89
N PRO A 45 -9.94 -13.47 -8.05
CA PRO A 45 -10.11 -14.07 -9.36
C PRO A 45 -11.06 -13.31 -10.28
N ALA A 46 -12.09 -12.67 -9.71
CA ALA A 46 -13.05 -11.87 -10.46
C ALA A 46 -12.37 -10.62 -11.05
N LEU A 47 -11.60 -9.90 -10.23
CA LEU A 47 -10.84 -8.73 -10.69
C LEU A 47 -9.79 -9.13 -11.73
N LEU A 48 -9.05 -10.22 -11.49
CA LEU A 48 -8.03 -10.72 -12.42
C LEU A 48 -8.61 -11.08 -13.79
N GLY A 49 -9.88 -11.51 -13.86
CA GLY A 49 -10.58 -11.78 -15.12
C GLY A 49 -10.96 -10.54 -15.92
N GLU A 50 -10.94 -9.36 -15.31
CA GLU A 50 -11.33 -8.07 -15.92
C GLU A 50 -10.12 -7.25 -16.40
N VAL A 51 -8.90 -7.59 -15.94
CA VAL A 51 -7.67 -6.87 -16.27
C VAL A 51 -7.42 -6.91 -17.78
N ALA A 52 -7.48 -5.73 -18.40
CA ALA A 52 -7.14 -5.53 -19.79
C ALA A 52 -5.73 -4.93 -19.93
N LEU A 53 -4.94 -5.52 -20.82
CA LEU A 53 -3.64 -4.98 -21.22
C LEU A 53 -3.83 -3.93 -22.33
N SER A 54 -3.05 -2.86 -22.27
CA SER A 54 -2.88 -1.96 -23.40
C SER A 54 -2.22 -2.69 -24.58
N GLU A 55 -2.26 -2.10 -25.77
CA GLU A 55 -1.64 -2.72 -26.95
C GLU A 55 -0.13 -2.96 -26.74
N ASP A 56 0.58 -1.98 -26.18
CA ASP A 56 2.01 -2.10 -25.89
C ASP A 56 2.30 -3.16 -24.81
N GLU A 57 1.49 -3.21 -23.75
CA GLU A 57 1.58 -4.23 -22.70
C GLU A 57 1.32 -5.64 -23.29
N ALA A 58 0.35 -5.78 -24.18
CA ALA A 58 0.02 -7.05 -24.83
C ALA A 58 1.16 -7.51 -25.77
N GLN A 59 1.79 -6.60 -26.51
CA GLN A 59 2.95 -6.91 -27.34
C GLN A 59 4.14 -7.37 -26.48
N ALA A 60 4.40 -6.68 -25.36
CA ALA A 60 5.44 -7.06 -24.41
C ALA A 60 5.14 -8.42 -23.75
N ALA A 61 3.90 -8.66 -23.33
CA ALA A 61 3.44 -9.94 -22.78
C ALA A 61 3.64 -11.08 -23.79
N ALA A 62 3.25 -10.91 -25.05
CA ALA A 62 3.44 -11.90 -26.10
C ALA A 62 4.93 -12.22 -26.34
N ARG A 63 5.81 -11.21 -26.26
CA ARG A 63 7.26 -11.42 -26.33
C ARG A 63 7.76 -12.26 -25.16
N LEU A 64 7.38 -11.92 -23.93
CA LEU A 64 7.82 -12.58 -22.70
C LEU A 64 7.37 -14.06 -22.68
N LEU A 65 6.12 -14.33 -23.07
CA LEU A 65 5.60 -15.69 -23.18
C LEU A 65 6.39 -16.53 -24.20
N ARG A 66 6.68 -15.96 -25.38
CA ARG A 66 7.46 -16.65 -26.42
C ARG A 66 8.90 -16.95 -25.99
N THR A 67 9.51 -16.09 -25.18
CA THR A 67 10.86 -16.32 -24.65
C THR A 67 10.88 -17.19 -23.39
N GLY A 68 9.72 -17.58 -22.85
CA GLY A 68 9.61 -18.34 -21.62
C GLY A 68 9.97 -17.53 -20.36
N ASP A 69 9.94 -16.20 -20.43
CA ASP A 69 10.26 -15.32 -19.30
C ASP A 69 9.03 -15.12 -18.41
N ALA A 70 8.77 -16.11 -17.55
CA ALA A 70 7.64 -16.10 -16.63
C ALA A 70 7.76 -14.98 -15.59
N VAL A 71 8.97 -14.66 -15.12
CA VAL A 71 9.18 -13.61 -14.11
C VAL A 71 8.84 -12.25 -14.70
N GLY A 72 9.34 -11.96 -15.90
CA GLY A 72 9.02 -10.71 -16.60
C GLY A 72 7.53 -10.59 -16.92
N PHE A 73 6.89 -11.70 -17.34
CA PHE A 73 5.44 -11.71 -17.58
C PHE A 73 4.65 -11.41 -16.31
N MET A 74 4.98 -12.06 -15.18
CA MET A 74 4.30 -11.83 -13.91
C MET A 74 4.50 -10.40 -13.40
N ALA A 75 5.68 -9.81 -13.58
CA ALA A 75 5.92 -8.42 -13.22
C ALA A 75 5.07 -7.45 -14.07
N LEU A 76 5.00 -7.66 -15.38
CA LEU A 76 4.15 -6.87 -16.27
C LEU A 76 2.67 -7.01 -15.88
N PHE A 77 2.22 -8.24 -15.64
CA PHE A 77 0.84 -8.50 -15.26
C PHE A 77 0.50 -7.89 -13.90
N ARG A 78 1.41 -7.94 -12.91
CA ARG A 78 1.22 -7.28 -11.61
C ARG A 78 1.02 -5.77 -11.77
N THR A 79 1.84 -5.12 -12.61
CA THR A 79 1.68 -3.69 -12.92
C THR A 79 0.33 -3.38 -13.55
N ALA A 80 -0.15 -4.25 -14.47
CA ALA A 80 -1.47 -4.07 -15.08
C ALA A 80 -2.61 -4.22 -14.06
N VAL A 81 -2.49 -5.15 -13.11
CA VAL A 81 -3.43 -5.31 -12.00
C VAL A 81 -3.46 -4.05 -11.12
N ASP A 82 -2.30 -3.53 -10.73
CA ASP A 82 -2.22 -2.32 -9.89
C ASP A 82 -2.81 -1.08 -10.60
N ARG A 83 -2.54 -0.94 -11.89
CA ARG A 83 -3.16 0.09 -12.73
C ARG A 83 -4.68 -0.06 -12.75
N HIS A 84 -5.18 -1.28 -12.98
CA HIS A 84 -6.62 -1.54 -13.04
C HIS A 84 -7.33 -1.24 -11.71
N ILE A 85 -6.72 -1.60 -10.57
CA ILE A 85 -7.23 -1.22 -9.24
C ILE A 85 -7.32 0.30 -9.12
N GLY A 86 -6.28 1.03 -9.54
CA GLY A 86 -6.29 2.50 -9.56
C GLY A 86 -7.41 3.10 -10.42
N GLU A 87 -7.64 2.55 -11.62
CA GLU A 87 -8.74 2.96 -12.50
C GLU A 87 -10.11 2.73 -11.86
N LEU A 88 -10.32 1.58 -11.20
CA LEU A 88 -11.58 1.28 -10.50
C LEU A 88 -11.82 2.23 -9.33
N VAL A 89 -10.76 2.57 -8.59
CA VAL A 89 -10.81 3.55 -7.49
C VAL A 89 -11.19 4.93 -8.05
N GLU A 90 -10.56 5.35 -9.14
CA GLU A 90 -10.86 6.64 -9.78
C GLU A 90 -12.31 6.69 -10.28
N VAL A 91 -12.79 5.65 -10.96
CA VAL A 91 -14.19 5.54 -11.39
C VAL A 91 -15.14 5.66 -10.20
N ARG A 92 -14.83 4.96 -9.10
CA ARG A 92 -15.66 5.00 -7.89
C ARG A 92 -15.69 6.40 -7.25
N GLN A 93 -14.56 7.10 -7.23
CA GLN A 93 -14.49 8.48 -6.73
C GLN A 93 -15.19 9.46 -7.66
N ASN A 94 -15.14 9.25 -8.97
CA ASN A 94 -15.90 10.06 -9.93
C ASN A 94 -17.42 9.90 -9.72
N ASP A 95 -17.88 8.68 -9.45
CA ASP A 95 -19.29 8.40 -9.12
C ASP A 95 -19.70 8.95 -7.75
N LYS A 96 -18.78 8.95 -6.79
CA LYS A 96 -19.00 9.42 -5.40
C LYS A 96 -17.84 10.31 -4.95
N PRO A 97 -17.82 11.60 -5.32
CA PRO A 97 -16.68 12.50 -5.10
C PRO A 97 -16.36 12.79 -3.63
N TRP A 98 -17.25 12.41 -2.72
CA TRP A 98 -17.05 12.57 -1.27
C TRP A 98 -16.30 11.40 -0.63
N LEU A 99 -16.05 10.30 -1.35
CA LEU A 99 -15.28 9.17 -0.82
C LEU A 99 -13.79 9.49 -0.80
N SER A 100 -13.13 9.16 0.31
CA SER A 100 -11.68 9.06 0.32
C SER A 100 -11.20 7.93 -0.58
N GLU A 101 -9.90 7.90 -0.90
CA GLU A 101 -9.29 6.81 -1.65
C GLU A 101 -9.40 5.48 -0.89
N SER A 102 -9.11 5.48 0.42
CA SER A 102 -9.20 4.30 1.26
C SER A 102 -10.63 3.76 1.39
N GLU A 103 -11.65 4.63 1.47
CA GLU A 103 -13.06 4.23 1.48
C GLU A 103 -13.48 3.63 0.13
N ALA A 104 -12.94 4.14 -0.99
CA ALA A 104 -13.19 3.57 -2.31
C ALA A 104 -12.56 2.18 -2.44
N VAL A 105 -11.31 2.00 -1.97
CA VAL A 105 -10.63 0.70 -1.92
C VAL A 105 -11.41 -0.29 -1.06
N GLU A 106 -11.87 0.11 0.13
CA GLU A 106 -12.67 -0.75 1.00
C GLU A 106 -13.99 -1.19 0.33
N GLN A 107 -14.70 -0.27 -0.32
CA GLN A 107 -15.90 -0.62 -1.06
C GLN A 107 -15.64 -1.58 -2.23
N LEU A 108 -14.51 -1.42 -2.93
CA LEU A 108 -14.12 -2.31 -4.02
C LEU A 108 -13.75 -3.70 -3.47
N ALA A 109 -12.98 -3.76 -2.40
CA ALA A 109 -12.65 -5.03 -1.74
C ALA A 109 -13.90 -5.80 -1.34
N GLY A 110 -14.94 -5.11 -0.84
CA GLY A 110 -16.23 -5.72 -0.55
C GLY A 110 -17.02 -6.27 -1.76
N VAL A 111 -16.75 -5.78 -2.98
CA VAL A 111 -17.36 -6.30 -4.22
C VAL A 111 -16.62 -7.52 -4.75
N TYR A 112 -15.29 -7.53 -4.59
CA TYR A 112 -14.38 -8.53 -5.17
C TYR A 112 -13.90 -9.59 -4.14
N ALA A 113 -14.46 -9.60 -2.92
CA ALA A 113 -14.16 -10.55 -1.85
C ALA A 113 -14.70 -11.97 -2.11
#